data_AF-A0A497JYN6-F1
#
_entry.id   AF-A0A497JYN6-F1
#
_cell.length_a   1.000
_cell.length_b   1.000
_cell.length_c   1.000
_cell.angle_alpha   90.00
_cell.angle_beta   90.00
_cell.angle_gamma   90.00
#
_symmetry.space_group_name_H-M   'P 1'
#
loop_
_entity.id
_entity.type
_entity.pdbx_description
1 polymer ?
#
loop_
_entity_poly.entity_id
_entity_poly.type
_entity_poly.pdbx_seq_one_letter_code
_entity_poly.pdbx_strand_id
1 'polypeptide(L)'
;MISKDMISAYREALNEMLKRYRDMLAEWRSEFDKWTNRAKEEIRRGSIPPLPPIPKVPPISQLSGVRSNVVASRIRDEDLKVVDMLVEAGVFKTRSEAIAYLVSEGIKACRDIIDEVSSTLEEIRKIRRQAEEQIERLRGKIRLPEVKAEAGGRVCPSCNRDLSNLPEDIQVCPYCGERLSAD
;
A
#
# COMPACT_ATOMS: atom_id res chain seq x y z
N MET A 1 -14.20 -0.80 -28.58
CA MET A 1 -13.50 0.13 -29.48
C MET A 1 -12.76 1.14 -28.62
N ILE A 2 -11.42 1.14 -28.63
CA ILE A 2 -10.62 2.13 -27.88
C ILE A 2 -10.80 3.49 -28.57
N SER A 3 -11.23 4.51 -27.82
CA SER A 3 -11.43 5.87 -28.37
C SER A 3 -10.14 6.41 -28.99
N LYS A 4 -10.24 7.07 -30.15
CA LYS A 4 -9.10 7.75 -30.79
C LYS A 4 -8.41 8.73 -29.83
N ASP A 5 -9.17 9.32 -28.91
CA ASP A 5 -8.66 10.26 -27.91
C ASP A 5 -7.77 9.58 -26.86
N MET A 6 -8.06 8.32 -26.52
CA MET A 6 -7.20 7.53 -25.63
C MET A 6 -5.87 7.18 -26.31
N ILE A 7 -5.89 6.95 -27.62
CA ILE A 7 -4.68 6.63 -28.40
C ILE A 7 -3.81 7.88 -28.56
N SER A 8 -4.40 9.07 -28.78
CA SER A 8 -3.63 10.32 -28.86
C SER A 8 -3.03 10.69 -27.50
N ALA A 9 -3.82 10.61 -26.42
CA ALA A 9 -3.34 10.87 -25.06
C ALA A 9 -2.18 9.94 -24.67
N TYR A 10 -2.26 8.65 -25.03
CA TYR A 10 -1.18 7.70 -24.80
C TYR A 10 0.09 8.04 -25.60
N ARG A 11 -0.05 8.43 -26.87
CA ARG A 11 1.09 8.86 -27.71
C ARG A 11 1.75 10.12 -27.18
N GLU A 12 0.96 11.08 -26.72
CA GLU A 12 1.47 12.32 -26.12
C GLU A 12 2.23 12.04 -24.83
N ALA A 13 1.68 11.22 -23.94
CA ALA A 13 2.36 10.82 -22.71
C ALA A 13 3.69 10.08 -22.97
N LEU A 14 3.72 9.19 -23.97
CA LEU A 14 4.96 8.52 -24.40
C LEU A 14 5.99 9.51 -24.93
N ASN A 15 5.58 10.45 -25.78
CA ASN A 15 6.49 11.44 -26.35
C ASN A 15 7.06 12.39 -25.28
N GLU A 16 6.23 12.81 -24.34
CA GLU A 16 6.65 13.65 -23.22
C GLU A 16 7.66 12.90 -22.33
N MET A 17 7.37 11.65 -22.01
CA MET A 17 8.28 10.79 -21.26
C MET A 17 9.61 10.60 -22.00
N LEU A 18 9.60 10.25 -23.30
CA LEU A 18 10.82 10.10 -24.10
C LEU A 18 11.66 11.38 -24.14
N LYS A 19 11.01 12.55 -24.18
CA LYS A 19 11.68 13.84 -24.12
C LYS A 19 12.39 14.02 -22.77
N ARG A 20 11.70 13.78 -21.65
CA ARG A 20 12.30 13.84 -20.30
C ARG A 20 13.51 12.91 -20.18
N TYR A 21 13.43 11.70 -20.72
CA TYR A 21 14.56 10.76 -20.72
C TYR A 21 15.76 11.28 -21.53
N ARG A 22 15.50 11.84 -22.72
CA ARG A 22 16.54 12.42 -23.56
C ARG A 22 17.24 13.59 -22.86
N ASP A 23 16.47 14.47 -22.23
CA ASP A 23 16.98 15.64 -21.52
C ASP A 23 17.84 15.21 -20.31
N MET A 24 17.38 14.26 -19.51
CA MET A 24 18.15 13.69 -18.39
C MET A 24 19.47 13.06 -18.85
N LEU A 25 19.47 12.33 -19.98
CA LEU A 25 20.69 11.73 -20.52
C LEU A 25 21.66 12.78 -21.08
N ALA A 26 21.14 13.86 -21.67
CA ALA A 26 21.96 14.97 -22.15
C ALA A 26 22.65 15.70 -20.99
N GLU A 27 21.92 15.95 -19.89
CA GLU A 27 22.47 16.52 -18.67
C GLU A 27 23.55 15.61 -18.06
N TRP A 28 23.23 14.32 -17.88
CA TRP A 28 24.20 13.35 -17.38
C TRP A 28 25.46 13.27 -18.24
N ARG A 29 25.32 13.30 -19.57
CA ARG A 29 26.47 13.29 -20.48
C ARG A 29 27.41 14.48 -20.23
N SER A 30 26.85 15.67 -19.98
CA SER A 30 27.63 16.86 -19.63
C SER A 30 28.37 16.69 -18.29
N GLU A 31 27.72 16.09 -17.29
CA GLU A 31 28.36 15.79 -16.00
C GLU A 31 29.47 14.74 -16.14
N PHE A 32 29.23 13.72 -16.97
CA PHE A 32 30.19 12.66 -17.25
C PHE A 32 31.42 13.19 -17.99
N ASP A 33 31.25 14.09 -18.95
CA ASP A 33 32.37 14.75 -19.64
C ASP A 33 33.22 15.57 -18.66
N LYS A 34 32.58 16.31 -17.74
CA LYS A 34 33.28 17.04 -16.66
C LYS A 34 34.04 16.09 -15.73
N TRP A 35 33.40 14.98 -15.33
CA TRP A 35 34.06 13.95 -14.52
C TRP A 35 35.25 13.34 -15.25
N THR A 36 35.12 13.03 -16.54
CA THR A 36 36.18 12.44 -17.36
C THR A 36 37.41 13.35 -17.42
N ASN A 37 37.21 14.66 -17.55
CA ASN A 37 38.30 15.63 -17.53
C ASN A 37 39.00 15.70 -16.17
N ARG A 38 38.26 15.67 -15.06
CA ARG A 38 38.84 15.60 -13.71
C ARG A 38 39.60 14.29 -13.48
N ALA A 39 39.02 13.16 -13.89
CA ALA A 39 39.63 11.85 -13.75
C ALA A 39 40.96 11.74 -14.51
N LYS A 40 41.04 12.29 -15.73
CA LYS A 40 42.30 12.36 -16.49
C LYS A 40 43.39 13.13 -15.75
N GLU A 41 43.04 14.22 -15.07
CA GLU A 41 43.98 15.02 -14.29
C GLU A 41 44.44 14.30 -13.01
N GLU A 42 43.54 13.60 -12.31
CA GLU A 42 43.87 12.81 -11.12
C GLU A 42 44.76 11.60 -11.45
N ILE A 43 44.48 10.91 -12.57
CA ILE A 43 45.32 9.81 -13.07
C ILE A 43 46.72 10.32 -13.42
N ARG A 44 46.84 11.49 -14.07
CA ARG A 44 48.15 12.11 -14.35
C ARG A 44 48.94 12.40 -13.07
N ARG A 45 48.25 12.69 -11.97
CA ARG A 45 48.84 12.93 -10.64
C ARG A 45 49.13 11.65 -9.86
N GLY A 46 48.84 10.47 -10.43
CA GLY A 46 49.06 9.17 -9.78
C GLY A 46 47.97 8.75 -8.80
N SER A 47 46.83 9.46 -8.78
CA SER A 47 45.68 9.15 -7.92
C SER A 47 44.61 8.36 -8.66
N ILE A 48 43.82 7.56 -7.93
CA ILE A 48 42.65 6.84 -8.47
C ILE A 48 41.42 7.74 -8.34
N PRO A 49 40.74 8.09 -9.45
CA PRO A 49 39.59 8.97 -9.40
C PRO A 49 38.35 8.28 -8.80
N PRO A 50 37.42 9.05 -8.21
CA PRO A 50 36.17 8.50 -7.69
C PRO A 50 35.30 7.98 -8.83
N LEU A 51 34.39 7.06 -8.51
CA LEU A 51 33.46 6.48 -9.49
C LEU A 51 32.70 7.55 -10.29
N PRO A 52 32.42 7.31 -11.59
CA PRO A 52 31.67 8.24 -12.41
C PRO A 52 30.24 8.40 -11.89
N PRO A 53 29.62 9.58 -12.10
CA PRO A 53 28.21 9.78 -11.78
C PRO A 53 27.36 8.80 -12.60
N ILE A 54 26.40 8.14 -11.96
CA ILE A 54 25.44 7.23 -12.61
C ILE A 54 24.22 8.07 -13.04
N PRO A 55 23.70 7.90 -14.27
CA PRO A 55 22.51 8.62 -14.70
C PRO A 55 21.31 8.20 -13.85
N LYS A 56 20.56 9.17 -13.33
CA LYS A 56 19.32 8.93 -12.58
C LYS A 56 18.15 8.67 -13.53
N VAL A 57 18.29 7.66 -14.40
CA VAL A 57 17.19 7.22 -15.26
C VAL A 57 16.23 6.34 -14.46
N PRO A 58 14.91 6.55 -14.56
CA PRO A 58 13.96 5.63 -13.96
C PRO A 58 14.15 4.23 -14.55
N PRO A 59 14.03 3.16 -13.76
CA PRO A 59 14.11 1.80 -14.25
C PRO A 59 13.07 1.56 -15.35
N ILE A 60 13.47 0.79 -16.37
CA ILE A 60 12.64 0.46 -17.54
C ILE A 60 11.31 -0.20 -17.13
N SER A 61 11.26 -0.84 -15.96
CA SER A 61 10.02 -1.39 -15.38
C SER A 61 8.95 -0.33 -15.08
N GLN A 62 9.33 0.94 -14.87
CA GLN A 62 8.39 2.05 -14.71
C GLN A 62 7.95 2.66 -16.06
N LEU A 63 8.58 2.29 -17.17
CA LEU A 63 8.25 2.77 -18.52
C LEU A 63 7.07 2.01 -19.13
N SER A 64 7.01 0.71 -18.88
CA SER A 64 5.83 -0.07 -19.16
C SER A 64 4.80 0.21 -18.08
N GLY A 65 3.80 1.04 -18.37
CA GLY A 65 2.63 1.26 -17.51
C GLY A 65 1.82 -0.01 -17.17
N VAL A 66 2.29 -1.19 -17.58
CA VAL A 66 1.80 -2.49 -17.14
C VAL A 66 2.51 -2.84 -15.83
N ARG A 67 1.94 -2.44 -14.70
CA ARG A 67 2.26 -3.11 -13.42
C ARG A 67 1.89 -4.58 -13.59
N SER A 68 2.89 -5.43 -13.82
CA SER A 68 2.72 -6.87 -13.88
C SER A 68 2.90 -7.41 -12.47
N ASN A 69 1.85 -8.03 -11.93
CA ASN A 69 1.96 -8.77 -10.67
C ASN A 69 2.75 -10.05 -10.93
N VAL A 70 3.74 -10.35 -10.09
CA VAL A 70 4.52 -11.59 -10.18
C VAL A 70 4.02 -12.55 -9.12
N VAL A 71 3.55 -13.72 -9.58
CA VAL A 71 3.13 -14.82 -8.71
C VAL A 71 4.12 -15.96 -8.89
N ALA A 72 4.82 -16.34 -7.82
CA ALA A 72 5.64 -17.55 -7.82
C ALA A 72 4.76 -18.75 -7.46
N SER A 73 4.69 -19.74 -8.35
CA SER A 73 3.91 -20.97 -8.13
C SER A 73 4.72 -22.21 -8.47
N ARG A 74 4.44 -23.32 -7.79
CA ARG A 74 4.99 -24.63 -8.12
C ARG A 74 4.07 -25.30 -9.13
N ILE A 75 4.64 -25.82 -10.21
CA ILE A 75 3.95 -26.59 -11.25
C ILE A 75 4.58 -27.98 -11.34
N ARG A 76 3.81 -28.97 -11.78
CA ARG A 76 4.32 -30.33 -12.00
C ARG A 76 5.21 -30.38 -13.23
N ASP A 77 6.08 -31.38 -13.29
CA ASP A 77 6.98 -31.59 -14.41
C ASP A 77 6.24 -31.85 -15.72
N GLU A 78 5.07 -32.52 -15.68
CA GLU A 78 4.27 -32.72 -16.91
C GLU A 78 3.76 -31.40 -17.47
N ASP A 79 3.23 -30.54 -16.60
CA ASP A 79 2.68 -29.23 -16.99
C ASP A 79 3.80 -28.32 -17.52
N LEU A 80 4.98 -28.34 -16.89
CA LEU A 80 6.15 -27.60 -17.36
C LEU A 80 6.62 -28.07 -18.74
N LYS A 81 6.63 -29.39 -19.02
CA LYS A 81 6.99 -29.92 -20.35
C LYS A 81 6.07 -29.41 -21.44
N VAL A 82 4.77 -29.26 -21.17
CA VAL A 82 3.81 -28.69 -22.13
C VAL A 82 4.14 -27.22 -22.40
N VAL A 83 4.42 -26.44 -21.35
CA VAL A 83 4.84 -25.04 -21.49
C VAL A 83 6.12 -24.93 -22.32
N ASP A 84 7.09 -25.80 -22.08
CA ASP A 84 8.36 -25.82 -22.82
C ASP A 84 8.15 -26.13 -24.30
N MET A 85 7.35 -27.15 -24.60
CA MET A 85 7.00 -27.51 -25.97
C MET A 85 6.35 -26.33 -26.72
N LEU A 86 5.47 -25.57 -26.07
CA LEU A 86 4.82 -24.41 -26.69
C LEU A 86 5.81 -23.27 -26.98
N VAL A 87 6.84 -23.10 -26.16
CA VAL A 87 7.92 -22.12 -26.40
C VAL A 87 8.85 -22.62 -27.51
N GLU A 88 9.25 -23.89 -27.48
CA GLU A 88 10.09 -24.50 -28.52
C GLU A 88 9.43 -24.48 -29.90
N ALA A 89 8.12 -24.71 -29.96
CA ALA A 89 7.32 -24.59 -31.17
C ALA A 89 7.14 -23.14 -31.66
N GLY A 90 7.60 -22.15 -30.89
CA GLY A 90 7.52 -20.72 -31.22
C GLY A 90 6.11 -20.12 -31.06
N VAL A 91 5.19 -20.83 -30.41
CA VAL A 91 3.83 -20.31 -30.11
C VAL A 91 3.92 -19.14 -29.13
N PHE A 92 4.83 -19.23 -28.15
CA PHE A 92 5.14 -18.16 -27.21
C PHE A 92 6.65 -17.88 -27.18
N LYS A 93 7.03 -16.64 -26.86
CA LYS A 93 8.45 -16.25 -26.80
C LYS A 93 9.11 -16.66 -25.49
N THR A 94 8.32 -16.74 -24.42
CA THR A 94 8.82 -17.07 -23.08
C THR A 94 7.85 -17.96 -22.33
N ARG A 95 8.36 -18.75 -21.37
CA ARG A 95 7.54 -19.57 -20.46
C ARG A 95 6.53 -18.71 -19.68
N SER A 96 6.94 -17.52 -19.23
CA SER A 96 6.07 -16.60 -18.48
C SER A 96 4.91 -16.09 -19.32
N GLU A 97 5.13 -15.82 -20.60
CA GLU A 97 4.07 -15.43 -21.55
C GLU A 97 3.08 -16.58 -21.78
N ALA A 98 3.59 -17.79 -22.01
CA ALA A 98 2.75 -18.99 -22.15
C ALA A 98 1.89 -19.26 -20.91
N ILE A 99 2.48 -19.19 -19.71
CA ILE A 99 1.75 -19.38 -18.44
C ILE A 99 0.69 -18.28 -18.26
N ALA A 100 1.03 -17.02 -18.51
CA ALA A 100 0.07 -15.91 -18.39
C ALA A 100 -1.14 -16.10 -19.32
N TYR A 101 -0.89 -16.58 -20.55
CA TYR A 101 -1.94 -16.90 -21.49
C TYR A 101 -2.82 -18.06 -21.00
N LEU A 102 -2.21 -19.19 -20.61
CA LEU A 102 -2.94 -20.38 -20.14
C LEU A 102 -3.78 -20.09 -18.89
N VAL A 103 -3.26 -19.28 -17.95
CA VAL A 103 -4.01 -18.84 -16.77
C VAL A 103 -5.20 -17.97 -17.17
N SER A 104 -5.02 -17.04 -18.10
CA SER A 104 -6.11 -16.19 -18.60
C SER A 104 -7.23 -17.00 -19.26
N GLU A 105 -6.88 -17.95 -20.12
CA GLU A 105 -7.85 -18.85 -20.75
C GLU A 105 -8.50 -19.79 -19.73
N GLY A 106 -7.76 -20.30 -18.74
CA GLY A 106 -8.31 -21.08 -17.64
C GLY A 106 -9.33 -20.28 -16.81
N ILE A 107 -9.05 -19.02 -16.51
CA ILE A 107 -9.99 -18.12 -15.81
C ILE A 107 -11.27 -17.90 -16.64
N LYS A 108 -11.15 -17.77 -17.96
CA LYS A 108 -12.33 -17.64 -18.85
C LYS A 108 -13.13 -18.95 -18.89
N ALA A 109 -12.47 -20.09 -18.98
CA ALA A 109 -13.12 -21.40 -18.99
C ALA A 109 -13.84 -21.70 -17.66
N CYS A 110 -13.32 -21.21 -16.54
CA CYS A 110 -13.92 -21.36 -15.22
C CYS A 110 -14.80 -20.17 -14.78
N ARG A 111 -15.22 -19.30 -15.71
CA ARG A 111 -15.91 -18.05 -15.37
C ARG A 111 -17.20 -18.29 -14.58
N ASP A 112 -18.02 -19.25 -15.00
CA ASP A 112 -19.29 -19.55 -14.34
C ASP A 112 -19.10 -19.94 -12.86
N ILE A 113 -18.10 -20.78 -12.58
CA ILE A 113 -17.76 -21.21 -11.21
C ILE A 113 -17.21 -20.02 -10.40
N ILE A 114 -16.34 -19.21 -11.02
CA ILE A 114 -15.77 -18.02 -10.36
C ILE A 114 -16.88 -17.03 -10.00
N ASP A 115 -17.87 -16.85 -10.87
CA ASP A 115 -19.00 -15.94 -10.65
C ASP A 115 -19.91 -16.46 -9.51
N GLU A 116 -20.17 -17.77 -9.44
CA GLU A 116 -20.92 -18.40 -8.35
C GLU A 116 -20.18 -18.28 -6.99
N VAL A 117 -18.87 -18.52 -6.97
CA VAL A 117 -18.06 -18.34 -5.76
C VAL A 117 -18.04 -16.86 -5.34
N SER A 118 -17.93 -15.95 -6.30
CA SER A 118 -17.92 -14.51 -6.06
C SER A 118 -19.23 -14.03 -5.44
N SER A 119 -20.38 -14.47 -5.97
CA SER A 119 -21.70 -14.11 -5.43
C SER A 119 -21.87 -14.61 -4.00
N THR A 120 -21.48 -15.86 -3.73
CA THR A 120 -21.53 -16.46 -2.40
C THR A 120 -20.64 -15.71 -1.40
N LEU A 121 -19.43 -15.34 -1.80
CA LEU A 121 -18.51 -14.57 -0.96
C LEU A 121 -19.07 -13.17 -0.66
N GLU A 122 -19.76 -12.55 -1.61
CA GLU A 122 -20.36 -11.24 -1.42
C GLU A 122 -21.55 -11.31 -0.44
N GLU A 123 -22.36 -12.36 -0.50
CA GLU A 123 -23.39 -12.63 0.49
C GLU A 123 -22.80 -12.80 1.90
N ILE A 124 -21.71 -13.57 2.04
CA ILE A 124 -21.02 -13.73 3.33
C ILE A 124 -20.53 -12.39 3.86
N ARG A 125 -19.94 -11.54 3.02
CA ARG A 125 -19.50 -10.19 3.42
C ARG A 125 -20.67 -9.33 3.86
N LYS A 126 -21.80 -9.37 3.14
CA LYS A 126 -23.02 -8.65 3.49
C LYS A 126 -23.55 -9.10 4.85
N ILE A 127 -23.63 -10.41 5.09
CA ILE A 127 -24.09 -10.97 6.37
C ILE A 127 -23.15 -10.56 7.51
N ARG A 128 -21.83 -10.63 7.31
CA ARG A 128 -20.85 -10.17 8.32
C ARG A 128 -21.06 -8.70 8.68
N ARG A 129 -21.22 -7.83 7.68
CA ARG A 129 -21.49 -6.40 7.90
C ARG A 129 -22.81 -6.17 8.65
N GLN A 130 -23.87 -6.89 8.28
CA GLN A 130 -25.15 -6.80 8.99
C GLN A 130 -25.02 -7.22 10.46
N ALA A 131 -24.28 -8.29 10.74
CA ALA A 131 -24.03 -8.74 12.11
C ALA A 131 -23.26 -7.69 12.92
N GLU A 132 -22.22 -7.08 12.34
CA GLU A 132 -21.46 -5.99 12.96
C GLU A 132 -22.37 -4.78 13.27
N GLU A 133 -23.21 -4.36 12.32
CA GLU A 133 -24.19 -3.28 12.51
C GLU A 133 -25.20 -3.61 13.62
N GLN A 134 -25.71 -4.85 13.68
CA GLN A 134 -26.62 -5.27 14.76
C GLN A 134 -25.94 -5.24 16.12
N ILE A 135 -24.69 -5.72 16.21
CA ILE A 135 -23.91 -5.69 17.46
C ILE A 135 -23.70 -4.25 17.91
N GLU A 136 -23.34 -3.34 17.00
CA GLU A 136 -23.13 -1.93 17.35
C GLU A 136 -24.43 -1.27 17.81
N ARG A 137 -25.56 -1.56 17.16
CA ARG A 137 -26.88 -1.10 17.59
C ARG A 137 -27.23 -1.62 18.98
N LEU A 138 -26.94 -2.88 19.28
CA LEU A 138 -27.18 -3.46 20.60
C LEU A 138 -26.26 -2.87 21.66
N ARG A 139 -24.98 -2.62 21.34
CA ARG A 139 -24.07 -1.88 22.23
C ARG A 139 -24.59 -0.48 22.55
N GLY A 140 -25.14 0.22 21.56
CA GLY A 140 -25.78 1.52 21.75
C GLY A 140 -27.05 1.47 22.62
N LYS A 141 -27.79 0.35 22.61
CA LYS A 141 -28.95 0.14 23.49
C LYS A 141 -28.57 -0.32 24.91
N ILE A 142 -27.49 -1.08 25.04
CA ILE A 142 -26.96 -1.52 26.34
C ILE A 142 -26.27 -0.34 27.04
N ARG A 143 -25.71 0.60 26.29
CA ARG A 143 -25.30 1.91 26.78
C ARG A 143 -26.53 2.81 26.95
N LEU A 144 -27.10 2.73 28.16
CA LEU A 144 -27.85 3.77 28.92
C LEU A 144 -29.38 3.55 29.04
N PRO A 145 -29.95 3.79 30.24
CA PRO A 145 -29.69 4.96 31.07
C PRO A 145 -28.65 4.68 32.16
N GLU A 146 -27.61 5.51 32.19
CA GLU A 146 -26.95 5.85 33.45
C GLU A 146 -28.06 6.25 34.40
N VAL A 147 -28.03 5.62 35.57
CA VAL A 147 -28.78 6.02 36.74
C VAL A 147 -28.68 7.55 36.82
N LYS A 148 -29.83 8.23 36.81
CA LYS A 148 -29.93 9.58 37.34
C LYS A 148 -29.56 9.50 38.82
N ALA A 149 -28.27 9.45 39.12
CA ALA A 149 -27.76 9.73 40.45
C ALA A 149 -27.56 11.23 40.47
N GLU A 150 -28.54 11.91 41.05
CA GLU A 150 -28.33 13.21 41.65
C GLU A 150 -27.06 13.14 42.50
N ALA A 151 -26.02 13.89 42.13
CA ALA A 151 -24.88 14.12 43.00
C ALA A 151 -24.40 15.55 42.77
N GLY A 152 -24.74 16.43 43.73
CA GLY A 152 -24.06 17.70 43.87
C GLY A 152 -22.57 17.41 44.01
N GLY A 153 -21.79 17.91 43.05
CA GLY A 153 -20.36 17.64 42.98
C GLY A 153 -19.64 18.16 44.22
N ARG A 154 -19.05 17.26 44.99
CA ARG A 154 -18.15 17.57 46.11
C ARG A 154 -16.76 17.85 45.53
N VAL A 155 -16.33 19.10 45.57
CA VAL A 155 -14.98 19.50 45.14
C VAL A 155 -14.11 19.81 46.35
N CYS A 156 -12.81 19.50 46.26
CA CYS A 156 -11.86 19.88 47.29
C CYS A 156 -11.66 21.42 47.28
N PRO A 157 -11.76 22.13 48.43
CA PRO A 157 -11.62 23.59 48.47
C PRO A 157 -10.20 24.09 48.14
N SER A 158 -9.18 23.25 48.30
CA SER A 158 -7.77 23.62 48.14
C SER A 158 -7.25 23.36 46.73
N CYS A 159 -7.49 22.15 46.18
CA CYS A 159 -7.02 21.80 44.83
C CYS A 159 -8.12 21.80 43.75
N ASN A 160 -9.35 22.17 44.13
CA ASN A 160 -10.53 22.27 43.26
C ASN A 160 -10.82 21.01 42.42
N ARG A 161 -10.37 19.85 42.90
CA ARG A 161 -10.47 18.56 42.21
C ARG A 161 -11.77 17.88 42.63
N ASP A 162 -12.42 17.24 41.67
CA ASP A 162 -13.67 16.53 41.88
C ASP A 162 -13.44 15.29 42.75
N LEU A 163 -14.18 15.20 43.85
CA LEU A 163 -14.15 14.11 44.83
C LEU A 163 -15.39 13.22 44.72
N SER A 164 -16.25 13.42 43.73
CA SER A 164 -17.51 12.69 43.57
C SER A 164 -17.32 11.17 43.37
N ASN A 165 -16.12 10.75 42.98
CA ASN A 165 -15.75 9.34 42.81
C ASN A 165 -15.07 8.72 44.04
N LEU A 166 -15.00 9.43 45.18
CA LEU A 166 -14.36 8.96 46.41
C LEU A 166 -15.38 8.68 47.52
N PRO A 167 -15.11 7.74 48.45
CA PRO A 167 -15.97 7.45 49.60
C PRO A 167 -16.36 8.70 50.41
N GLU A 168 -17.56 8.70 51.00
CA GLU A 168 -18.13 9.84 51.77
C GLU A 168 -17.45 10.10 53.12
N ASP A 169 -16.76 9.11 53.66
CA ASP A 169 -16.03 9.15 54.93
C ASP A 169 -14.60 9.70 54.81
N ILE A 170 -14.17 10.11 53.60
CA ILE A 170 -12.81 10.58 53.38
C ILE A 170 -12.58 11.97 54.00
N GLN A 171 -11.77 12.00 55.06
CA GLN A 171 -11.50 13.25 55.79
C GLN A 171 -10.33 14.06 55.23
N VAL A 172 -9.52 13.45 54.36
CA VAL A 172 -8.32 14.08 53.78
C VAL A 172 -8.30 13.86 52.27
N CYS A 173 -8.08 14.93 51.51
CA CYS A 173 -7.95 14.87 50.06
C CYS A 173 -6.68 14.10 49.66
N PRO A 174 -6.77 12.99 48.90
CA PRO A 174 -5.60 12.21 48.47
C PRO A 174 -4.64 12.94 47.54
N TYR A 175 -5.08 14.04 46.92
CA TYR A 175 -4.32 14.73 45.89
C TYR A 175 -3.49 15.90 46.43
N CYS A 176 -3.95 16.57 47.48
CA CYS A 176 -3.26 17.72 48.06
C CYS A 176 -3.06 17.63 49.58
N GLY A 177 -3.65 16.64 50.26
CA GLY A 177 -3.53 16.46 51.71
C GLY A 177 -4.43 17.39 52.53
N GLU A 178 -5.30 18.18 51.90
CA GLU A 178 -6.23 19.08 52.60
C GLU A 178 -7.32 18.32 53.37
N ARG A 179 -7.66 18.77 54.58
CA ARG A 179 -8.81 18.20 55.32
C ARG A 179 -10.13 18.66 54.70
N LEU A 180 -11.02 17.71 54.45
CA LEU A 180 -12.31 17.95 53.80
C LEU A 180 -13.46 18.15 54.81
N SER A 181 -13.20 17.84 56.08
CA SER A 181 -14.12 18.04 57.21
C SER A 181 -13.72 19.30 57.97
N ALA A 182 -14.63 20.26 58.09
CA ALA A 182 -14.54 21.30 59.11
C ALA A 182 -15.17 20.74 60.40
N ASP A 183 -14.53 20.98 61.55
CA ASP A 183 -15.25 20.90 62.84
C ASP A 183 -16.42 21.89 62.84
#